data_AF-A0A355D6X5-F1
#
_entry.id   AF-A0A355D6X5-F1
#
_cell.length_a   1.000
_cell.length_b   1.000
_cell.length_c   1.000
_cell.angle_alpha   90.00
_cell.angle_beta   90.00
_cell.angle_gamma   90.00
#
_symmetry.space_group_name_H-M   'P 1'
#
loop_
_entity.id
_entity.type
_entity.pdbx_description
1 polymer ?
#
loop_
_entity_poly.entity_id
_entity_poly.type
_entity_poly.pdbx_seq_one_letter_code
_entity_poly.pdbx_strand_id
1 'polypeptide(L)'
;MKATKGNKVYTIDETQKESYVAQGYDIEDDEGNVIKYGAGKSVSYEKYKELEDENTELVSKIEELEKEIKKLKKSGKTDGENEKGA
;
A
#
# COMPACT_ATOMS: atom_id res chain seq x y z
N MET A 1 0.97 -20.55 -8.42
CA MET A 1 1.03 -20.01 -7.05
C MET A 1 1.56 -21.04 -6.06
N LYS A 2 2.07 -20.57 -4.92
CA LYS A 2 2.68 -21.41 -3.88
C LYS A 2 2.11 -21.09 -2.50
N ALA A 3 2.05 -22.10 -1.64
CA ALA A 3 1.77 -21.95 -0.22
C ALA A 3 3.04 -22.21 0.61
N THR A 4 3.47 -21.26 1.42
CA THR A 4 4.72 -21.29 2.19
C THR A 4 4.46 -21.20 3.70
N LYS A 5 5.12 -22.05 4.48
CA LYS A 5 5.10 -22.02 5.96
C LYS A 5 6.41 -22.57 6.50
N GLY A 6 7.30 -21.68 6.95
CA GLY A 6 8.65 -22.05 7.35
C GLY A 6 9.42 -22.65 6.16
N ASN A 7 9.90 -23.88 6.31
CA ASN A 7 10.61 -24.60 5.24
C ASN A 7 9.69 -25.41 4.31
N LYS A 8 8.37 -25.37 4.51
CA LYS A 8 7.40 -26.09 3.67
C LYS A 8 6.90 -25.19 2.54
N VAL A 9 6.94 -25.70 1.31
CA VAL A 9 6.45 -25.03 0.10
C VAL A 9 5.63 -26.02 -0.71
N TYR A 10 4.41 -25.65 -1.07
CA TYR A 10 3.52 -26.45 -1.92
C TYR A 10 3.07 -25.64 -3.13
N THR A 11 3.11 -26.23 -4.31
CA THR A 11 2.37 -25.68 -5.47
C THR A 11 0.90 -25.99 -5.26
N ILE A 12 0.07 -24.96 -5.33
CA ILE A 12 -1.38 -25.08 -5.11
C ILE A 12 -2.15 -24.41 -6.25
N ASP A 13 -3.43 -24.75 -6.37
CA ASP A 13 -4.38 -24.02 -7.20
C ASP A 13 -5.29 -23.10 -6.35
N GLU A 14 -6.12 -22.29 -7.02
CA GLU A 14 -7.02 -21.32 -6.36
C GLU A 14 -8.03 -22.01 -5.43
N THR A 15 -8.46 -23.24 -5.71
CA THR A 15 -9.45 -23.96 -4.90
C THR A 15 -8.89 -24.38 -3.54
N GLN A 16 -7.57 -24.55 -3.46
CA GLN A 16 -6.86 -24.97 -2.24
C GLN A 16 -6.45 -23.79 -1.36
N LYS A 17 -6.47 -22.56 -1.90
CA LYS A 17 -5.95 -21.34 -1.27
C LYS A 17 -6.48 -21.10 0.14
N GLU A 18 -7.81 -21.08 0.30
CA GLU A 18 -8.42 -20.80 1.61
C GLU A 18 -8.09 -21.87 2.66
N SER A 19 -7.94 -23.14 2.25
CA SER A 19 -7.54 -24.21 3.15
C SER A 19 -6.11 -24.01 3.67
N TYR A 20 -5.17 -23.66 2.79
CA TYR A 20 -3.78 -23.41 3.17
C TYR A 20 -3.65 -22.14 4.02
N VAL A 21 -4.40 -21.08 3.71
CA VAL A 21 -4.48 -19.88 4.55
C VAL A 21 -4.97 -20.25 5.95
N ALA A 22 -6.06 -21.00 6.07
CA ALA A 22 -6.61 -21.41 7.37
C ALA A 22 -5.61 -22.25 8.18
N GLN A 23 -4.73 -23.00 7.51
CA GLN A 23 -3.63 -23.74 8.12
C GLN A 23 -2.40 -22.86 8.47
N GLY A 24 -2.44 -21.57 8.15
CA GLY A 24 -1.38 -20.61 8.45
C GLY A 24 -0.24 -20.58 7.42
N TYR A 25 -0.50 -20.97 6.17
CA TYR A 25 0.45 -20.77 5.07
C TYR A 25 0.23 -19.40 4.43
N ASP A 26 1.33 -18.75 4.08
CA ASP A 26 1.31 -17.61 3.20
C ASP A 26 1.17 -18.08 1.76
N ILE A 27 0.39 -17.35 0.97
CA ILE A 27 0.17 -17.65 -0.43
C ILE A 27 0.96 -16.64 -1.23
N GLU A 28 1.82 -17.14 -2.10
CA GLU A 28 2.65 -16.37 -3.02
C GLU A 28 2.19 -16.61 -4.46
N ASP A 29 2.22 -15.58 -5.29
CA ASP A 29 2.07 -15.73 -6.74
C ASP A 29 3.30 -16.41 -7.37
N ASP A 30 3.30 -16.56 -8.70
CA ASP A 30 4.42 -17.20 -9.40
C ASP A 30 5.67 -16.32 -9.48
N GLU A 31 5.54 -15.02 -9.21
CA GLU A 31 6.65 -14.05 -9.12
C GLU A 31 7.25 -13.99 -7.70
N GLY A 32 6.62 -14.66 -6.73
CA GLY A 32 7.06 -14.68 -5.33
C GLY A 32 6.49 -13.55 -4.48
N ASN A 33 5.49 -12.80 -4.98
CA ASN A 33 4.81 -11.79 -4.18
C ASN A 33 3.78 -12.47 -3.28
N VAL A 34 3.75 -12.11 -2.00
CA VAL A 34 2.74 -12.59 -1.06
C VAL A 34 1.39 -11.98 -1.43
N ILE A 35 0.45 -12.82 -1.87
CA ILE A 35 -0.93 -12.44 -2.21
C ILE A 35 -1.89 -12.60 -1.04
N LYS A 36 -1.58 -13.47 -0.06
CA LYS A 36 -2.41 -13.62 1.14
C LYS A 36 -1.59 -14.16 2.30
N TYR A 37 -1.71 -13.52 3.46
CA TYR A 37 -1.08 -14.00 4.68
C TYR A 37 -1.89 -15.12 5.33
N GLY A 38 -1.20 -16.14 5.84
CA GLY A 38 -1.80 -17.24 6.58
C GLY A 38 -2.47 -16.78 7.89
N ALA A 39 -3.47 -17.55 8.33
CA ALA A 39 -4.17 -17.32 9.58
C ALA A 39 -3.24 -17.42 10.81
N GLY A 40 -3.63 -16.74 11.90
CA GLY A 40 -2.91 -16.74 13.17
C GLY A 40 -1.84 -15.66 13.30
N LYS A 41 -1.61 -14.85 12.25
CA LYS A 41 -0.77 -13.66 12.32
C LYS A 41 -1.56 -12.51 12.94
N SER A 42 -0.98 -11.88 13.95
CA SER A 42 -1.53 -10.70 14.61
C SER A 42 -0.41 -9.71 14.95
N VAL A 43 -0.81 -8.47 15.16
CA VAL A 43 0.04 -7.40 15.70
C VAL A 43 -0.58 -6.93 17.02
N SER A 44 0.23 -6.36 17.91
CA SER A 44 -0.32 -5.72 19.11
C SER A 44 -1.19 -4.52 18.70
N TYR A 45 -2.21 -4.24 19.51
CA TYR A 45 -3.06 -3.06 19.26
C TYR A 45 -2.25 -1.77 19.29
N GLU A 46 -1.29 -1.65 20.20
CA GLU A 46 -0.36 -0.52 20.27
C GLU A 46 0.40 -0.33 18.96
N LYS A 47 0.98 -1.40 18.39
CA LYS A 47 1.72 -1.28 17.13
C LYS A 47 0.82 -0.95 15.95
N TYR A 48 -0.39 -1.52 15.93
CA TYR A 48 -1.40 -1.15 14.96
C TYR A 48 -1.74 0.33 15.05
N LYS A 49 -1.94 0.84 16.28
CA LYS A 49 -2.34 2.22 16.51
C LYS A 49 -1.25 3.22 16.11
N GLU A 50 0.00 2.93 16.44
CA GLU A 50 1.15 3.72 15.96
C GLU A 50 1.17 3.86 14.44
N LEU A 51 0.98 2.75 13.72
CA LEU A 51 0.96 2.75 12.25
C LEU A 51 -0.26 3.47 11.68
N GLU A 52 -1.42 3.33 12.33
CA GLU A 52 -2.65 4.02 11.93
C GLU A 52 -2.51 5.54 12.07
N ASP A 53 -1.91 6.00 13.18
CA ASP A 53 -1.68 7.42 13.44
C ASP A 53 -0.65 8.01 12.47
N GLU A 54 0.47 7.31 12.25
CA GLU A 54 1.49 7.71 11.26
C GLU A 54 0.90 7.79 9.84
N ASN A 55 0.10 6.79 9.44
CA ASN A 55 -0.53 6.80 8.13
C ASN A 55 -1.51 7.97 7.98
N THR A 56 -2.27 8.30 9.04
CA THR A 56 -3.19 9.45 9.04
C THR A 56 -2.44 10.78 8.89
N GLU A 57 -1.32 10.94 9.58
CA GLU A 57 -0.45 12.12 9.45
C GLU A 57 0.13 12.24 8.04
N LEU A 58 0.66 11.15 7.49
CA LEU A 58 1.24 11.13 6.15
C LEU A 58 0.23 11.46 5.07
N VAL A 59 -0.99 10.89 5.13
CA VAL A 59 -2.07 11.20 4.19
C VAL A 59 -2.45 12.68 4.27
N SER A 60 -2.59 13.22 5.48
CA SER A 60 -2.92 14.64 5.68
C SER A 60 -1.85 15.55 5.05
N LYS A 61 -0.57 15.24 5.26
CA LYS A 61 0.55 15.99 4.70
C LYS A 61 0.61 15.90 3.17
N ILE A 62 0.31 14.73 2.60
CA ILE A 62 0.22 14.57 1.14
C ILE A 62 -0.88 15.47 0.58
N GLU A 63 -2.07 15.51 1.19
CA GLU A 63 -3.14 16.38 0.73
C GLU A 63 -2.79 17.88 0.81
N GLU A 64 -2.11 18.31 1.87
CA GLU A 64 -1.64 19.69 2.02
C GLU A 64 -0.63 20.06 0.94
N LEU A 65 0.36 19.19 0.71
CA LEU A 65 1.37 19.38 -0.34
C LEU A 65 0.74 19.38 -1.74
N GLU A 66 -0.23 18.51 -2.00
CA GLU A 66 -0.96 18.52 -3.28
C GLU A 66 -1.75 19.81 -3.49
N LYS A 67 -2.39 20.34 -2.44
CA LYS A 67 -3.09 21.64 -2.48
C LYS A 67 -2.09 22.77 -2.74
N GLU A 68 -0.92 22.76 -2.10
CA GLU A 68 0.13 23.76 -2.29
C GLU A 68 0.71 23.70 -3.71
N ILE A 69 1.07 22.51 -4.20
CA ILE A 69 1.51 22.28 -5.58
C ILE A 69 0.47 22.80 -6.58
N LYS A 70 -0.82 22.56 -6.34
CA LYS A 70 -1.90 23.06 -7.20
C LYS A 70 -2.01 24.58 -7.17
N LYS A 71 -1.81 25.22 -6.01
CA LYS A 71 -1.78 26.69 -5.89
C LYS A 71 -0.58 27.28 -6.63
N LEU A 72 0.62 26.75 -6.39
CA LEU A 72 1.86 27.18 -7.04
C LEU A 72 1.83 27.00 -8.57
N LYS A 73 1.26 25.88 -9.06
CA LYS A 73 1.05 25.67 -10.50
C LYS A 73 0.06 26.66 -11.12
N LYS A 74 -0.91 27.16 -10.35
CA LYS A 74 -1.84 28.19 -10.81
C LYS A 74 -1.19 29.58 -10.82
N SER A 75 -0.40 29.92 -9.80
CA SER A 75 0.31 31.20 -9.73
C SER A 75 1.50 31.28 -10.69
N GLY A 76 2.21 30.18 -10.96
CA GLY A 76 3.27 30.13 -11.97
C GLY A 76 2.78 30.20 -13.42
N LYS A 77 1.47 30.10 -13.65
CA LYS A 77 0.86 30.22 -15.00
C LYS A 77 0.32 31.62 -15.30
N THR A 78 0.22 32.49 -14.30
CA THR A 78 -0.32 33.85 -14.44
C THR A 78 0.72 34.91 -14.83
N ASP A 79 2.02 34.59 -14.76
CA ASP A 79 3.09 35.58 -15.04
C ASP A 79 3.66 35.51 -16.47
N GLY A 80 3.10 34.66 -17.35
CA GLY A 80 3.63 34.42 -18.71
C GLY A 80 2.88 35.06 -19.89
N GLU A 81 1.74 35.72 -19.66
CA GLU A 81 0.86 36.22 -20.76
C GLU A 81 0.61 37.73 -20.76
N ASN A 82 1.41 38.56 -20.07
CA ASN A 82 1.23 40.01 -20.11
C ASN A 82 2.49 40.82 -20.46
N GLU A 83 3.16 40.48 -21.55
CA GLU A 83 4.04 41.42 -22.27
C GLU A 83 3.99 41.12 -23.78
N LYS A 84 3.02 41.72 -24.48
CA LYS A 84 3.13 42.18 -25.88
C LYS A 84 1.78 42.75 -26.34
N GLY A 85 1.68 44.08 -26.39
CA GLY A 85 0.54 44.75 -27.01
C GLY A 85 0.35 46.20 -26.58
N ALA A 86 1.37 47.03 -26.75
CA ALA A 86 1.24 48.48 -26.85
C ALA A 86 1.93 48.93 -28.14
#